data_AF-A0A538D9V5-F1
#
_entry.id   AF-A0A538D9V5-F1
#
_cell.length_a   1.000
_cell.length_b   1.000
_cell.length_c   1.000
_cell.angle_alpha   90.00
_cell.angle_beta   90.00
_cell.angle_gamma   90.00
#
_symmetry.space_group_name_H-M   'P 1'
#
loop_
_entity.id
_entity.type
_entity.pdbx_description
1 polymer ?
#
loop_
_entity_poly.entity_id
_entity_poly.type
_entity_poly.pdbx_seq_one_letter_code
_entity_poly.pdbx_strand_id
1 'polypeptide(L)'
;MPTDQYHEPPEELGADARTFARLIASLQEEAEAIGWYEQRLAVETDAQARRIMEHAQREEFLHFSMDLEFLARRKEKWRLALQKILFKDGDIVELAERAEDAVED
;
A
#
# COMPACT_ATOMS: atom_id res chain seq x y z
N MET A 1 11.08 16.61 0.36
CA MET A 1 9.80 17.28 0.67
C MET A 1 9.53 17.01 2.14
N PRO A 2 9.27 18.00 3.00
CA PRO A 2 8.78 17.70 4.33
C PRO A 2 7.35 17.17 4.15
N THR A 3 7.14 15.88 4.32
CA THR A 3 5.79 15.31 4.34
C THR A 3 5.21 15.69 5.69
N ASP A 4 4.19 16.55 5.68
CA ASP A 4 3.37 16.78 6.86
C ASP A 4 2.57 15.49 7.08
N GLN A 5 3.18 14.53 7.78
CA GLN A 5 2.69 13.16 7.94
C GLN A 5 1.32 13.12 8.64
N TYR A 6 0.99 14.16 9.38
CA TYR A 6 -0.23 14.25 10.18
C TYR A 6 -1.08 15.41 9.69
N HIS A 7 -2.39 15.17 9.61
CA HIS A 7 -3.38 16.21 9.34
C HIS A 7 -3.98 16.81 10.63
N GLU A 8 -3.60 16.28 11.79
CA GLU A 8 -4.03 16.72 13.12
C GLU A 8 -2.79 16.87 14.02
N PRO A 9 -2.83 17.67 15.09
CA PRO A 9 -1.70 17.85 16.01
C PRO A 9 -1.16 16.50 16.53
N PRO A 10 0.13 16.16 16.33
CA PRO A 10 0.69 14.86 16.71
C PRO A 10 0.59 14.54 18.21
N GLU A 11 0.50 15.56 19.05
CA GLU A 11 0.29 15.47 20.49
C GLU A 11 -1.14 15.06 20.88
N GLU A 12 -2.13 15.29 20.01
CA GLU A 12 -3.52 14.87 20.20
C GLU A 12 -3.75 13.42 19.72
N LEU A 13 -2.82 12.87 18.94
CA LEU A 13 -2.90 11.50 18.42
C LEU A 13 -2.37 10.46 19.41
N GLY A 14 -3.20 9.45 19.68
CA GLY A 14 -2.80 8.27 20.44
C GLY A 14 -1.67 7.48 19.76
N ALA A 15 -0.94 6.67 20.54
CA ALA A 15 0.19 5.89 20.05
C ALA A 15 -0.16 4.94 18.89
N ASP A 16 -1.36 4.32 18.93
CA ASP A 16 -1.82 3.45 17.85
C ASP A 16 -2.11 4.23 16.56
N ALA A 17 -2.73 5.42 16.66
CA ALA A 17 -3.01 6.26 15.49
C ALA A 17 -1.71 6.73 14.81
N ARG A 18 -0.72 7.14 15.60
CA ARG A 18 0.60 7.52 15.06
C ARG A 18 1.35 6.34 14.46
N THR A 19 1.19 5.14 15.02
CA THR A 19 1.76 3.92 14.42
C THR A 19 1.08 3.60 13.09
N PHE A 20 -0.24 3.70 13.04
CA PHE A 20 -1.01 3.51 11.82
C PHE A 20 -0.59 4.52 10.75
N ALA A 21 -0.47 5.81 11.10
CA ALA A 21 -0.01 6.85 10.17
C ALA A 21 1.40 6.60 9.63
N ARG A 22 2.32 6.05 10.44
CA ARG A 22 3.66 5.64 9.97
C ARG A 22 3.59 4.56 8.92
N LEU A 23 2.82 3.51 9.17
CA LEU A 23 2.72 2.39 8.22
C LEU A 23 1.91 2.76 6.97
N ILE A 24 0.95 3.68 7.05
CA ILE A 24 0.29 4.24 5.87
C ILE A 24 1.27 5.03 5.01
N ALA A 25 2.10 5.89 5.62
CA ALA A 25 3.10 6.65 4.89
C ALA A 25 4.12 5.73 4.20
N SER A 26 4.61 4.70 4.90
CA SER A 26 5.50 3.69 4.31
C SER A 26 4.83 2.97 3.12
N LEU A 27 3.60 2.46 3.30
CA LEU A 27 2.84 1.83 2.21
C LEU A 27 2.69 2.74 0.97
N GLN A 28 2.47 4.04 1.17
CA GLN A 28 2.38 5.03 0.10
C GLN A 28 3.73 5.22 -0.61
N GLU A 29 4.82 5.36 0.15
CA GLU A 29 6.18 5.49 -0.40
C GLU A 29 6.56 4.27 -1.26
N GLU A 30 6.22 3.05 -0.80
CA GLU A 30 6.47 1.83 -1.58
C GLU A 30 5.67 1.81 -2.89
N ALA A 31 4.40 2.22 -2.85
CA ALA A 31 3.56 2.32 -4.05
C ALA A 31 4.10 3.36 -5.05
N GLU A 32 4.59 4.51 -4.56
CA GLU A 32 5.24 5.52 -5.39
C GLU A 32 6.53 4.99 -6.02
N ALA A 33 7.37 4.31 -5.23
CA ALA A 33 8.62 3.72 -5.71
C ALA A 33 8.37 2.69 -6.81
N ILE A 34 7.41 1.78 -6.61
CA ILE A 34 6.95 0.83 -7.63
C ILE A 34 6.55 1.56 -8.91
N GLY A 35 5.69 2.57 -8.80
CA GLY A 35 5.21 3.34 -9.95
C GLY A 35 6.32 4.11 -10.67
N TRP A 36 7.31 4.62 -9.95
CA TRP A 36 8.49 5.26 -10.54
C TRP A 36 9.38 4.26 -11.26
N TYR A 37 9.60 3.07 -10.69
CA TYR A 37 10.39 2.03 -11.35
C TYR A 37 9.70 1.52 -12.61
N GLU A 38 8.38 1.34 -12.61
CA GLU A 38 7.62 0.98 -13.83
C GLU A 38 7.90 1.98 -14.97
N GLN A 39 7.81 3.29 -14.69
CA GLN A 39 8.05 4.32 -15.69
C GLN A 39 9.51 4.33 -16.18
N ARG A 40 10.47 4.19 -15.28
CA ARG A 40 11.90 4.17 -15.63
C ARG A 40 12.24 2.94 -16.46
N LEU A 41 11.77 1.76 -16.06
CA LEU A 41 12.00 0.49 -16.76
C LEU A 41 11.41 0.47 -18.17
N ALA A 42 10.31 1.21 -18.40
CA ALA A 42 9.69 1.33 -19.71
C ALA A 42 10.57 2.06 -20.75
N VAL A 43 11.51 2.90 -20.31
CA VAL A 43 12.34 3.73 -21.21
C VAL A 43 13.84 3.55 -21.03
N GLU A 44 14.29 2.81 -20.02
CA GLU A 44 15.71 2.59 -19.75
C GLU A 44 16.37 1.73 -20.84
N THR A 45 17.54 2.19 -21.29
CA THR A 45 18.33 1.54 -22.36
C THR A 45 19.64 0.92 -21.84
N ASP A 46 20.14 1.37 -20.69
CA ASP A 46 21.32 0.75 -20.06
C ASP A 46 20.93 -0.54 -19.33
N ALA A 47 21.54 -1.65 -19.77
CA ALA A 47 21.21 -2.98 -19.26
C ALA A 47 21.59 -3.18 -17.78
N GLN A 48 22.60 -2.45 -17.27
CA GLN A 48 22.99 -2.54 -15.87
C GLN A 48 22.02 -1.75 -14.99
N ALA A 49 21.68 -0.52 -15.37
CA ALA A 49 20.68 0.29 -14.68
C ALA A 49 19.33 -0.43 -14.62
N ARG A 50 18.88 -1.03 -15.74
CA ARG A 50 17.64 -1.80 -15.79
C ARG A 50 17.61 -2.95 -14.77
N ARG A 51 18.68 -3.75 -14.69
CA ARG A 51 18.77 -4.86 -13.71
C ARG A 51 18.74 -4.37 -12.26
N ILE A 52 19.37 -3.23 -11.97
CA ILE A 52 19.34 -2.62 -10.62
C ILE A 52 17.91 -2.20 -10.28
N MET A 53 17.23 -1.54 -11.21
CA MET A 53 15.85 -1.06 -11.01
C MET A 53 14.84 -2.21 -10.88
N GLU A 54 14.96 -3.27 -11.70
CA GLU A 54 14.14 -4.48 -11.57
C GLU A 54 14.32 -5.17 -10.21
N HIS A 55 15.57 -5.20 -9.72
CA HIS A 55 15.86 -5.77 -8.41
C HIS A 55 15.25 -4.94 -7.28
N ALA A 56 15.45 -3.62 -7.30
CA ALA A 56 14.88 -2.71 -6.31
C ALA A 56 13.35 -2.76 -6.31
N GLN A 57 12.71 -2.64 -7.48
CA GLN A 57 11.24 -2.69 -7.60
C GLN A 57 10.64 -3.99 -7.01
N ARG A 58 11.32 -5.12 -7.22
CA ARG A 58 10.89 -6.40 -6.63
C ARG A 58 10.88 -6.39 -5.11
N GLU A 59 11.82 -5.69 -4.49
CA GLU A 59 11.85 -5.54 -3.03
C GLU A 59 10.70 -4.65 -2.56
N GLU A 60 10.37 -3.58 -3.29
CA GLU A 60 9.26 -2.69 -2.92
C GLU A 60 7.90 -3.39 -2.97
N PHE A 61 7.69 -4.35 -3.89
CA PHE A 61 6.47 -5.20 -3.85
C PHE A 61 6.35 -6.00 -2.53
N LEU A 62 7.47 -6.44 -1.97
CA LEU A 62 7.51 -7.15 -0.69
C LEU A 62 7.27 -6.17 0.46
N HIS A 63 7.92 -5.00 0.46
CA HIS A 63 7.72 -3.96 1.48
C HIS A 63 6.26 -3.49 1.52
N PHE A 64 5.67 -3.18 0.36
CA PHE A 64 4.26 -2.85 0.23
C PHE A 64 3.35 -3.93 0.83
N SER A 65 3.63 -5.20 0.52
CA SER A 65 2.83 -6.32 1.02
C SER A 65 2.94 -6.49 2.53
N MET A 66 4.13 -6.26 3.09
CA MET A 66 4.37 -6.33 4.55
C MET A 66 3.60 -5.24 5.30
N ASP A 67 3.62 -4.02 4.79
CA ASP A 67 2.93 -2.88 5.39
C ASP A 67 1.41 -3.06 5.31
N LEU A 68 0.90 -3.49 4.14
CA LEU A 68 -0.52 -3.77 3.94
C LEU A 68 -1.03 -4.83 4.93
N GLU A 69 -0.28 -5.91 5.12
CA GLU A 69 -0.65 -6.98 6.05
C GLU A 69 -0.65 -6.49 7.51
N PHE A 70 0.31 -5.66 7.92
CA PHE A 70 0.31 -5.08 9.26
C PHE A 70 -0.95 -4.22 9.49
N LEU A 71 -1.29 -3.38 8.50
CA LEU A 71 -2.44 -2.49 8.59
C LEU A 71 -3.77 -3.28 8.60
N ALA A 72 -3.87 -4.32 7.77
CA ALA A 72 -5.01 -5.24 7.78
C ALA A 72 -5.21 -5.89 9.16
N ARG A 73 -4.14 -6.32 9.84
CA ARG A 73 -4.24 -6.86 11.20
C ARG A 73 -4.69 -5.84 12.24
N ARG A 74 -4.49 -4.55 12.00
CA ARG A 74 -4.87 -3.45 12.91
C ARG A 74 -6.29 -2.93 12.69
N LYS A 75 -6.89 -3.19 11.53
CA LYS A 75 -8.24 -2.73 11.18
C LYS A 75 -9.06 -3.87 10.58
N GLU A 76 -9.99 -4.38 11.40
CA GLU A 76 -10.88 -5.49 11.03
C GLU A 76 -11.66 -5.25 9.74
N LYS A 77 -12.29 -4.07 9.61
CA LYS A 77 -13.01 -3.67 8.39
C LYS A 77 -12.11 -3.70 7.15
N TRP A 78 -10.85 -3.26 7.27
CA TRP A 78 -9.90 -3.32 6.16
C TRP A 78 -9.54 -4.77 5.80
N ARG A 79 -9.25 -5.61 6.81
CA ARG A 79 -8.98 -7.04 6.60
C ARG A 79 -10.13 -7.74 5.87
N LEU A 80 -11.36 -7.45 6.27
CA LEU A 80 -12.55 -8.04 5.67
C LEU A 80 -12.70 -7.63 4.20
N ALA A 81 -12.54 -6.33 3.89
CA ALA A 81 -12.54 -5.84 2.51
C ALA A 81 -11.47 -6.55 1.66
N LEU A 82 -10.24 -6.65 2.15
CA LEU A 82 -9.15 -7.34 1.44
C LEU A 82 -9.48 -8.81 1.15
N GLN A 83 -10.06 -9.54 2.11
CA GLN A 83 -10.45 -10.95 1.93
C GLN A 83 -11.60 -11.14 0.92
N LYS A 84 -12.44 -10.13 0.76
CA LYS A 84 -13.56 -10.13 -0.19
C LYS A 84 -13.13 -9.78 -1.61
N ILE A 85 -12.03 -9.04 -1.78
CA ILE A 85 -11.60 -8.51 -3.07
C ILE A 85 -10.38 -9.27 -3.62
N LEU A 86 -9.34 -9.51 -2.80
CA LEU A 86 -8.07 -10.04 -3.28
C LEU A 86 -8.14 -11.53 -3.64
N PHE A 87 -7.36 -11.92 -4.66
CA PHE A 87 -7.16 -13.29 -5.12
C PHE A 87 -8.45 -14.01 -5.52
N LYS A 88 -9.38 -13.27 -6.12
CA LYS A 88 -10.63 -13.79 -6.69
C LYS A 88 -10.69 -13.45 -8.17
N ASP A 89 -11.33 -14.32 -8.93
CA ASP A 89 -11.67 -14.06 -10.34
C ASP A 89 -12.93 -13.18 -10.44
N GLY A 90 -13.09 -12.52 -11.58
CA GLY A 90 -14.25 -11.70 -11.90
C GLY A 90 -13.97 -10.20 -11.86
N ASP A 91 -15.04 -9.41 -11.96
CA ASP A 91 -14.96 -7.95 -11.94
C ASP A 91 -14.70 -7.44 -10.52
N ILE A 92 -13.69 -6.59 -10.36
CA ILE A 92 -13.25 -6.07 -9.05
C ILE A 92 -14.30 -5.13 -8.45
N VAL A 93 -15.01 -4.35 -9.27
CA VAL A 93 -16.05 -3.43 -8.80
C VAL A 93 -17.24 -4.24 -8.28
N GLU A 94 -17.68 -5.27 -9.01
CA GLU A 94 -18.74 -6.18 -8.53
C GLU A 94 -18.35 -6.91 -7.23
N LEU A 95 -17.08 -7.31 -7.08
CA LEU A 95 -16.59 -7.92 -5.84
C LEU A 95 -16.61 -6.93 -4.65
N ALA A 96 -16.31 -5.66 -4.90
CA ALA A 96 -16.36 -4.60 -3.90
C ALA A 96 -17.80 -4.27 -3.50
N GLU A 97 -18.72 -4.10 -4.45
CA GLU A 97 -20.15 -3.83 -4.19
C GLU A 97 -20.78 -4.95 -3.36
N ARG A 98 -20.48 -6.22 -3.67
CA ARG A 98 -20.96 -7.37 -2.86
C ARG A 98 -20.33 -7.44 -1.46
N ALA A 99 -19.27 -6.69 -1.21
CA ALA A 99 -18.57 -6.64 0.06
C ALA A 99 -18.98 -5.43 0.92
N GLU A 100 -19.69 -4.44 0.36
CA GLU A 100 -20.10 -3.21 1.06
C GLU A 100 -20.90 -3.54 2.33
N ASP A 101 -21.92 -4.38 2.22
CA ASP A 101 -22.74 -4.84 3.36
C ASP A 101 -21.90 -5.43 4.50
N ALA A 102 -20.78 -6.09 4.17
CA ALA A 102 -19.91 -6.71 5.16
C ALA A 102 -19.01 -5.70 5.89
N VAL A 103 -18.76 -4.52 5.29
CA VAL A 103 -17.87 -3.49 5.83
C VAL A 103 -18.65 -2.39 6.56
N GLU A 104 -19.94 -2.25 6.31
CA GLU A 104 -20.80 -1.24 6.96
C GLU A 104 -21.21 -1.63 8.40
N ASP A 105 -21.43 -2.92 8.68
CA ASP A 105 -21.70 -3.46 10.03
C ASP A 105 -20.51 -3.34 11.00
#